data_AF-A0A1T4VKL5-F1
#
_entry.id   AF-A0A1T4VKL5-F1
#
_cell.length_a   1.000
_cell.length_b   1.000
_cell.length_c   1.000
_cell.angle_alpha   90.00
_cell.angle_beta   90.00
_cell.angle_gamma   90.00
#
_symmetry.space_group_name_H-M   'P 1'
#
loop_
_entity.id
_entity.type
_entity.pdbx_description
1 polymer ?
#
loop_
_entity_poly.entity_id
_entity_poly.type
_entity_poly.pdbx_seq_one_letter_code
_entity_poly.pdbx_strand_id
1 'polypeptide(L)'
;MDFHKRRGDRIFIVTSTCDYIVEHVASLLGISDYIAAPMEKVDGRLTGKQCGIVPYQEDKVKRINEILKKDNLSLEDSYAYGDSINDLPMLMMCTHRFAVDPNEKLLNHPDLKALEVVNWKE
;
A
#
# COMPACT_ATOMS: atom_id res chain seq x y z
N MET A 1 1.35 -10.46 8.78
CA MET A 1 0.55 -9.57 9.66
C MET A 1 0.96 -9.70 11.12
N ASP A 2 0.86 -10.89 11.74
CA ASP A 2 1.19 -11.05 13.18
C ASP A 2 2.64 -10.70 13.54
N PHE A 3 3.58 -10.95 12.62
CA PHE A 3 4.96 -10.52 12.75
C PHE A 3 5.07 -9.01 13.04
N HIS A 4 4.44 -8.17 12.20
CA HIS A 4 4.42 -6.72 12.37
C HIS A 4 3.69 -6.27 13.62
N LYS A 5 2.53 -6.89 13.90
CA LYS A 5 1.75 -6.59 15.12
C LYS A 5 2.55 -6.86 16.39
N ARG A 6 3.30 -7.96 16.47
CA ARG A 6 4.13 -8.29 17.64
C ARG A 6 5.34 -7.36 17.80
N ARG A 7 5.87 -6.83 16.71
CA ARG A 7 6.96 -5.83 16.72
C ARG A 7 6.49 -4.42 17.07
N GLY A 8 5.17 -4.18 17.03
CA GLY A 8 4.61 -2.85 17.21
C GLY A 8 4.78 -1.95 15.99
N ASP A 9 4.98 -2.54 14.81
CA ASP A 9 5.13 -1.79 13.56
C ASP A 9 3.81 -1.05 13.25
N ARG A 10 3.90 0.18 12.71
CA ARG A 10 2.73 0.89 12.16
C ARG A 10 2.40 0.33 10.78
N ILE A 11 1.19 -0.17 10.61
CA ILE A 11 0.78 -0.92 9.42
C ILE A 11 -0.12 -0.05 8.56
N PHE A 12 0.19 0.03 7.26
CA PHE A 12 -0.61 0.74 6.27
C PHE A 12 -1.12 -0.22 5.19
N ILE A 13 -2.38 -0.05 4.77
CA ILE A 13 -2.88 -0.61 3.51
C ILE A 13 -2.69 0.43 2.41
N VAL A 14 -1.98 0.11 1.31
CA VAL A 14 -1.76 1.06 0.20
C VAL A 14 -2.32 0.51 -1.11
N THR A 15 -3.44 1.07 -1.58
CA THR A 15 -4.19 0.50 -2.72
C THR A 15 -4.93 1.55 -3.53
N SER A 16 -5.08 1.32 -4.83
CA SER A 16 -5.92 2.15 -5.71
C SER A 16 -7.42 1.85 -5.57
N THR A 17 -7.82 0.89 -4.73
CA THR A 17 -9.22 0.67 -4.35
C THR A 17 -9.77 1.89 -3.60
N CYS A 18 -11.07 2.16 -3.74
CA CYS A 18 -11.70 3.30 -3.07
C CYS A 18 -11.67 3.19 -1.55
N ASP A 19 -11.44 4.34 -0.91
CA ASP A 19 -11.32 4.49 0.54
C ASP A 19 -12.49 3.92 1.32
N TYR A 20 -13.71 4.08 0.81
CA TYR A 20 -14.92 3.54 1.43
C TYR A 20 -14.87 2.00 1.60
N ILE A 21 -14.40 1.26 0.60
CA ILE A 21 -14.27 -0.20 0.71
C ILE A 21 -13.10 -0.55 1.63
N VAL A 22 -11.97 0.16 1.47
CA VAL A 22 -10.74 -0.11 2.22
C VAL A 22 -10.94 0.13 3.72
N GLU A 23 -11.72 1.15 4.10
CA GLU A 23 -12.07 1.45 5.50
C GLU A 23 -12.67 0.23 6.21
N HIS A 24 -13.60 -0.47 5.57
CA HIS A 24 -14.23 -1.68 6.12
C HIS A 24 -13.23 -2.84 6.24
N VAL A 25 -12.40 -3.05 5.21
CA VAL A 25 -11.38 -4.10 5.22
C VAL A 25 -10.33 -3.83 6.31
N ALA A 26 -9.87 -2.58 6.42
CA ALA A 26 -8.90 -2.15 7.43
C ALA A 26 -9.46 -2.37 8.85
N SER A 27 -10.73 -2.02 9.08
CA SER A 27 -11.41 -2.27 10.34
C SER A 27 -11.45 -3.77 10.70
N LEU A 28 -11.76 -4.65 9.74
CA LEU A 28 -11.77 -6.11 9.98
C LEU A 28 -10.39 -6.66 10.32
N LEU A 29 -9.33 -6.07 9.76
CA LEU A 29 -7.94 -6.46 10.02
C LEU A 29 -7.34 -5.81 11.28
N GLY A 30 -8.06 -4.86 11.89
CA GLY A 30 -7.57 -4.05 13.01
C GLY A 30 -6.43 -3.12 12.60
N ILE A 31 -6.48 -2.58 11.38
CA ILE A 31 -5.51 -1.62 10.85
C ILE A 31 -6.17 -0.24 10.85
N SER A 32 -5.54 0.74 11.50
CA SER A 32 -6.02 2.12 11.58
C SER A 32 -5.67 2.95 10.35
N ASP A 33 -4.56 2.64 9.69
CA ASP A 33 -3.98 3.49 8.67
C ASP A 33 -4.09 2.88 7.27
N TYR A 34 -4.51 3.69 6.30
CA TYR A 34 -4.58 3.28 4.90
C TYR A 34 -4.42 4.47 3.96
N ILE A 35 -3.92 4.17 2.76
CA ILE A 35 -3.77 5.05 1.62
C ILE A 35 -4.59 4.44 0.48
N ALA A 36 -5.77 5.01 0.27
CA ALA A 36 -6.74 4.53 -0.71
C ALA A 36 -7.11 5.61 -1.73
N ALA A 37 -7.79 5.22 -2.81
CA ALA A 37 -8.34 6.16 -3.76
C ALA A 37 -9.49 6.95 -3.10
N PRO A 38 -9.38 8.28 -2.95
CA PRO A 38 -10.40 9.04 -2.24
C PRO A 38 -11.68 9.14 -3.06
N MET A 39 -12.82 9.00 -2.40
CA MET A 39 -14.13 9.25 -2.99
C MET A 39 -14.75 10.51 -2.42
N GLU A 40 -15.39 11.30 -3.27
CA GLU A 40 -16.08 12.51 -2.84
C GLU A 40 -17.28 12.13 -1.96
N LYS A 41 -17.33 12.77 -0.79
CA LYS A 41 -18.45 12.70 0.15
C LYS A 41 -19.02 14.10 0.32
N VAL A 42 -20.33 14.25 0.17
CA VAL A 42 -21.08 15.46 0.48
C VAL A 42 -22.13 15.10 1.53
N ASP A 43 -22.16 15.84 2.64
CA ASP A 43 -23.03 15.57 3.80
C ASP A 43 -22.95 14.11 4.29
N GLY A 44 -21.73 13.56 4.32
CA GLY A 44 -21.46 12.18 4.74
C GLY A 44 -21.89 11.10 3.74
N ARG A 45 -22.38 11.47 2.55
CA ARG A 45 -22.83 10.52 1.52
C ARG A 45 -21.89 10.51 0.33
N LEU A 46 -21.60 9.32 -0.20
CA LEU A 46 -20.81 9.16 -1.42
C LEU A 46 -21.56 9.80 -2.60
N THR A 47 -20.88 10.64 -3.37
CA THR A 47 -21.45 11.21 -4.60
C THR A 47 -21.23 10.32 -5.82
N GLY A 48 -20.36 9.31 -5.68
CA GLY A 48 -19.90 8.43 -6.76
C GLY A 48 -18.74 9.01 -7.57
N LYS A 49 -18.31 10.25 -7.31
CA LYS A 49 -17.16 10.87 -7.97
C LYS A 49 -15.87 10.55 -7.23
N GLN A 50 -14.80 10.33 -7.98
CA GLN A 50 -13.45 10.25 -7.43
C GLN A 50 -12.94 11.67 -7.13
N CYS A 51 -12.15 11.82 -6.08
CA CYS A 51 -11.48 13.07 -5.76
C CYS A 51 -10.03 12.84 -5.33
N GLY A 52 -9.21 13.89 -5.35
CA GLY A 52 -7.81 13.82 -4.94
C GLY A 52 -6.95 12.91 -5.82
N ILE A 53 -5.80 12.51 -5.28
CA ILE A 53 -4.80 11.70 -5.99
C ILE A 53 -5.05 10.23 -5.71
N VAL A 54 -5.21 9.44 -6.78
CA VAL A 54 -5.32 7.98 -6.70
C VAL A 54 -3.92 7.40 -6.47
N PRO A 55 -3.71 6.57 -5.44
CA PRO A 55 -2.40 5.96 -5.19
C PRO A 55 -2.16 4.82 -6.20
N TYR A 56 -1.69 5.17 -7.40
CA TYR A 56 -1.37 4.25 -8.49
C TYR A 56 0.06 4.49 -8.97
N GLN A 57 0.89 3.43 -9.00
CA GLN A 57 2.31 3.53 -9.37
C GLN A 57 3.03 4.63 -8.57
N GLU A 58 3.62 5.62 -9.23
CA GLU A 58 4.33 6.75 -8.60
C GLU A 58 3.44 7.61 -7.70
N ASP A 59 2.13 7.61 -7.92
CA ASP A 59 1.23 8.32 -7.01
C ASP A 59 1.08 7.59 -5.66
N LYS A 60 1.41 6.29 -5.57
CA LYS A 60 1.60 5.62 -4.26
C LYS A 60 2.77 6.26 -3.51
N VAL A 61 3.91 6.44 -4.19
CA VAL A 61 5.13 7.05 -3.62
C VAL A 61 4.84 8.45 -3.09
N LYS A 62 4.15 9.28 -3.88
CA LYS A 62 3.76 10.64 -3.46
C LYS A 62 2.91 10.63 -2.20
N ARG A 63 1.84 9.82 -2.17
CA ARG A 63 0.92 9.72 -1.03
C ARG A 63 1.62 9.15 0.23
N ILE A 64 2.54 8.21 0.06
CA ILE A 64 3.36 7.69 1.17
C ILE A 64 4.24 8.81 1.73
N ASN A 65 4.96 9.54 0.88
CA ASN A 65 5.82 10.64 1.32
C ASN A 65 5.07 11.77 2.04
N GLU A 66 3.83 12.07 1.63
CA GLU A 66 2.96 13.02 2.34
C GLU A 66 2.71 12.57 3.78
N ILE A 67 2.41 11.29 4.00
CA ILE A 67 2.17 10.73 5.34
C ILE A 67 3.47 10.66 6.15
N LEU A 68 4.57 10.20 5.55
CA LEU A 68 5.87 10.15 6.23
C LEU A 68 6.25 11.53 6.77
N LYS A 69 6.06 12.58 5.96
CA LYS A 69 6.32 13.96 6.36
C LYS A 69 5.34 14.46 7.42
N LYS A 70 4.04 14.22 7.24
CA LYS A 70 2.98 14.68 8.14
C LYS A 70 3.13 14.09 9.54
N ASP A 71 3.43 12.80 9.60
CA ASP A 71 3.47 12.03 10.85
C ASP A 71 4.90 11.85 11.39
N ASN A 72 5.90 12.47 10.73
CA ASN A 72 7.32 12.38 11.06
C ASN A 72 7.81 10.92 11.19
N LEU A 73 7.47 10.09 10.20
CA LEU A 73 7.87 8.69 10.11
C LEU A 73 9.10 8.51 9.22
N SER A 74 9.87 7.46 9.51
CA SER A 74 10.99 7.01 8.69
C SER A 74 10.66 5.69 7.98
N LEU A 75 11.28 5.46 6.84
CA LEU A 75 11.29 4.15 6.15
C LEU A 75 12.50 3.29 6.53
N GLU A 76 13.29 3.71 7.52
CA GLU A 76 14.30 2.85 8.13
C GLU A 76 13.63 1.59 8.70
N ASP A 77 14.16 0.40 8.34
CA ASP A 77 13.59 -0.91 8.70
C ASP A 77 12.11 -1.11 8.25
N SER A 78 11.72 -0.49 7.13
CA SER A 78 10.39 -0.63 6.54
C SER A 78 10.20 -1.91 5.72
N TYR A 79 8.95 -2.37 5.68
CA TYR A 79 8.53 -3.56 4.94
C TYR A 79 7.43 -3.20 3.94
N ALA A 80 7.56 -3.68 2.71
CA ALA A 80 6.52 -3.53 1.69
C ALA A 80 6.20 -4.85 1.00
N TYR A 81 4.91 -5.06 0.73
CA TYR A 81 4.35 -6.25 0.12
C TYR A 81 3.47 -5.83 -1.06
N GLY A 82 3.63 -6.46 -2.21
CA GLY A 82 2.85 -6.16 -3.41
C GLY A 82 2.93 -7.28 -4.44
N ASP A 83 1.90 -7.41 -5.26
CA ASP A 83 1.76 -8.49 -6.25
C ASP A 83 1.86 -7.97 -7.69
N SER A 84 1.86 -6.65 -7.90
CA SER A 84 1.78 -6.08 -9.23
C SER A 84 2.92 -5.14 -9.55
N ILE A 85 3.18 -4.96 -10.85
CA ILE A 85 4.11 -3.92 -11.34
C ILE A 85 3.71 -2.52 -10.87
N ASN A 86 2.43 -2.30 -10.52
CA ASN A 86 1.95 -1.01 -10.02
C ASN A 86 2.43 -0.72 -8.58
N ASP A 87 2.90 -1.74 -7.87
CA ASP A 87 3.45 -1.62 -6.54
C ASP A 87 4.96 -1.41 -6.56
N LEU A 88 5.63 -1.70 -7.68
CA LEU A 88 7.09 -1.65 -7.79
C LEU A 88 7.68 -0.32 -7.29
N PRO A 89 7.16 0.87 -7.66
CA PRO A 89 7.69 2.13 -7.13
C PRO A 89 7.65 2.20 -5.59
N MET A 90 6.55 1.75 -4.96
CA MET A 90 6.42 1.67 -3.51
C MET A 90 7.36 0.62 -2.90
N LEU A 91 7.45 -0.58 -3.50
CA LEU A 91 8.33 -1.65 -3.04
C LEU A 91 9.79 -1.17 -3.00
N MET A 92 10.20 -0.38 -3.99
CA MET A 92 11.57 0.14 -4.09
C MET A 92 11.89 1.24 -3.07
N MET A 93 10.89 1.82 -2.39
CA MET A 93 11.10 2.77 -1.29
C MET A 93 11.53 2.07 0.02
N CYS A 94 11.17 0.81 0.21
CA CYS A 94 11.31 0.12 1.49
C CYS A 94 12.59 -0.72 1.57
N THR A 95 13.03 -0.99 2.79
CA THR A 95 14.25 -1.76 3.05
C THR A 95 14.02 -3.24 2.75
N HIS A 96 12.92 -3.80 3.28
CA HIS A 96 12.51 -5.17 3.07
C HIS A 96 11.31 -5.17 2.10
N ARG A 97 11.46 -5.81 0.94
CA ARG A 97 10.54 -5.65 -0.18
C ARG A 97 10.19 -6.99 -0.81
N PHE A 98 8.91 -7.31 -0.77
CA PHE A 98 8.39 -8.63 -1.09
C PHE A 98 7.43 -8.57 -2.28
N ALA A 99 7.75 -9.33 -3.32
CA ALA A 99 6.85 -9.62 -4.42
C ALA A 99 6.00 -10.85 -4.02
N VAL A 100 4.74 -10.63 -3.65
CA VAL A 100 3.84 -11.67 -3.16
C VAL A 100 2.96 -12.18 -4.29
N ASP A 101 3.06 -13.47 -4.64
CA ASP A 101 2.34 -14.09 -5.76
C ASP A 101 2.31 -13.21 -7.03
N PRO A 102 3.48 -12.72 -7.50
CA PRO A 102 3.56 -11.61 -8.45
C PRO A 102 2.91 -11.93 -9.80
N ASN A 103 2.27 -10.92 -10.39
CA ASN A 103 1.70 -11.04 -11.72
C ASN A 103 2.78 -11.13 -12.80
N GLU A 104 2.39 -11.57 -14.00
CA GLU A 104 3.29 -11.80 -15.13
C GLU A 104 4.13 -10.56 -15.50
N LYS A 105 3.57 -9.35 -15.37
CA LYS A 105 4.30 -8.11 -15.67
C LYS A 105 5.43 -7.87 -14.68
N LEU A 106 5.19 -8.09 -13.38
CA LEU A 106 6.21 -7.96 -12.35
C LEU A 106 7.26 -9.07 -12.47
N LEU A 107 6.84 -10.32 -12.75
CA LEU A 107 7.74 -11.46 -12.96
C LEU A 107 8.76 -11.23 -14.08
N ASN A 108 8.37 -10.53 -15.14
CA ASN A 108 9.24 -10.23 -16.27
C ASN A 108 9.99 -8.89 -16.14
N HIS A 109 9.81 -8.16 -15.03
CA HIS A 109 10.44 -6.84 -14.86
C HIS A 109 11.91 -6.98 -14.41
N PRO A 110 12.85 -6.19 -14.98
CA PRO A 110 14.28 -6.28 -14.62
C PRO A 110 14.59 -6.06 -13.14
N ASP A 111 13.75 -5.28 -12.45
CA ASP A 111 13.91 -4.96 -11.03
C ASP A 111 13.34 -6.02 -10.08
N LEU A 112 12.70 -7.09 -10.58
CA LEU A 112 12.25 -8.19 -9.73
C LEU A 112 13.40 -8.77 -8.91
N LYS A 113 14.63 -8.79 -9.46
CA LYS A 113 15.84 -9.25 -8.77
C LYS A 113 16.19 -8.47 -7.49
N ALA A 114 15.60 -7.28 -7.31
CA ALA A 114 15.76 -6.48 -6.11
C ALA A 114 14.77 -6.90 -5.00
N LEU A 115 13.75 -7.69 -5.35
CA LEU A 115 12.64 -8.08 -4.47
C LEU A 115 12.81 -9.54 -4.01
N GLU A 116 12.34 -9.83 -2.81
CA GLU A 116 12.15 -11.21 -2.35
C GLU A 116 10.81 -11.74 -2.87
N VAL A 117 10.83 -12.81 -3.65
CA VAL A 117 9.60 -13.42 -4.18
C VAL A 117 9.06 -14.45 -3.19
N VAL A 118 7.80 -14.29 -2.79
CA VAL A 118 7.09 -15.20 -1.87
C VAL A 118 5.76 -15.63 -2.47
N ASN A 119 5.36 -16.88 -2.23
CA ASN A 119 4.07 -17.41 -2.68
C ASN A 119 3.20 -17.73 -1.45
N TRP A 120 2.01 -17.14 -1.37
CA TRP A 120 1.09 -17.29 -0.23
C TRP A 120 -0.24 -17.97 -0.61
N LYS A 121 -0.46 -18.18 -1.91
CA LYS A 121 -1.58 -18.97 -2.43
C LYS A 121 -1.23 -20.46 -2.40
N GLU A 122 -1.04 -21.01 -1.21
CA GLU A 122 -1.13 -22.47 -0.97
C GLU A 122 -2.53 -22.86 -0.52
#